data_AF-A0A4R4WPT7-F1
#
_entry.id   AF-A0A4R4WPT7-F1
#
_cell.length_a   1.000
_cell.length_b   1.000
_cell.length_c   1.000
_cell.angle_alpha   90.00
_cell.angle_beta   90.00
_cell.angle_gamma   90.00
#
_symmetry.space_group_name_H-M   'P 1'
#
loop_
_entity.id
_entity.type
_entity.pdbx_description
1 polymer ?
#
loop_
_entity_poly.entity_id
_entity_poly.type
_entity_poly.pdbx_seq_one_letter_code
_entity_poly.pdbx_strand_id
1 'polypeptide(L)'
;MAIAGRRRFLDQWARALDVTNDLDAMAKLRGLMNELDDARSQLQKTTRVLAGVPDPDANSGATGAMTALEQAWGHLLVVERRFAKHERGGK
;
A
#
# COMPACT_ATOMS: atom_id res chain seq x y z
N MET A 1 0.16 -6.72 27.45
CA MET A 1 1.21 -6.00 26.69
C MET A 1 0.88 -5.73 25.20
N ALA A 2 -0.08 -6.42 24.56
CA ALA A 2 -0.34 -6.26 23.11
C ALA A 2 -0.96 -4.90 22.69
N ILE A 3 -1.71 -4.23 23.56
CA ILE A 3 -2.44 -3.00 23.25
C ILE A 3 -1.49 -1.79 23.08
N ALA A 4 -0.46 -1.69 23.94
CA ALA A 4 0.52 -0.61 23.89
C ALA A 4 1.38 -0.65 22.61
N GLY A 5 1.77 -1.85 22.16
CA GLY A 5 2.51 -2.04 20.91
C GLY A 5 1.69 -1.62 19.67
N ARG A 6 0.39 -1.95 19.66
CA ARG A 6 -0.52 -1.57 18.56
C ARG A 6 -0.71 -0.05 18.47
N ARG A 7 -0.86 0.64 19.60
CA ARG A 7 -1.00 2.11 19.63
C ARG A 7 0.28 2.82 19.16
N ARG A 8 1.45 2.39 19.66
CA ARG A 8 2.76 2.92 19.24
C ARG A 8 3.03 2.68 17.74
N PHE A 9 2.52 1.60 17.16
CA PHE A 9 2.61 1.34 15.73
C PHE A 9 1.77 2.33 14.92
N LEU A 10 0.51 2.57 15.31
CA LEU A 10 -0.35 3.54 14.61
C LEU A 10 0.12 4.99 14.80
N ASP A 11 0.73 5.32 15.95
CA ASP A 11 1.39 6.61 16.15
C ASP A 11 2.55 6.85 15.17
N GLN A 12 3.34 5.82 14.88
CA GLN A 12 4.43 5.92 13.90
C GLN A 12 3.89 6.13 12.48
N TRP A 13 2.83 5.41 12.12
CA TRP A 13 2.15 5.63 10.85
C TRP A 13 1.55 7.03 10.74
N ALA A 14 0.88 7.51 11.77
CA ALA A 14 0.32 8.86 11.78
C ALA A 14 1.41 9.93 11.60
N ARG A 15 2.57 9.76 12.26
CA ARG A 15 3.73 10.65 12.06
C ARG A 15 4.30 10.56 10.65
N ALA A 16 4.44 9.36 10.09
CA ALA A 16 4.98 9.17 8.74
C ALA A 16 4.05 9.73 7.65
N LEU A 17 2.74 9.68 7.89
CA LEU A 17 1.71 10.23 6.99
C LEU A 17 1.46 11.73 7.20
N ASP A 18 2.07 12.32 8.24
CA ASP A 18 1.87 13.71 8.69
C ASP A 18 0.38 14.03 8.98
N VAL A 19 -0.27 13.19 9.78
CA VAL A 19 -1.69 13.31 10.12
C VAL A 19 -1.93 13.19 11.62
N THR A 20 -3.00 13.80 12.11
CA THR A 20 -3.33 13.87 13.55
C THR A 20 -4.53 13.01 13.96
N ASN A 21 -5.34 12.56 13.01
CA ASN A 21 -6.53 11.73 13.22
C ASN A 21 -6.56 10.52 12.28
N ASP A 22 -7.39 9.53 12.62
CA ASP A 22 -7.42 8.26 11.92
C ASP A 22 -8.13 8.36 10.55
N LEU A 23 -9.06 9.31 10.36
CA LEU A 23 -9.73 9.54 9.08
C LEU A 23 -8.75 10.03 8.01
N ASP A 24 -7.92 11.02 8.35
CA ASP A 24 -6.89 11.55 7.46
C ASP A 24 -5.83 10.48 7.16
N ALA A 25 -5.46 9.67 8.16
CA ALA A 25 -4.55 8.54 7.94
C ALA A 25 -5.11 7.55 6.93
N MET A 26 -6.39 7.18 7.05
CA MET A 26 -7.06 6.30 6.08
C MET A 26 -7.14 6.94 4.69
N ALA A 27 -7.44 8.24 4.59
CA ALA A 27 -7.49 8.95 3.31
C ALA A 27 -6.11 8.96 2.62
N LYS A 28 -5.03 9.24 3.36
CA LYS A 28 -3.65 9.18 2.85
C LYS A 28 -3.27 7.77 2.39
N LEU A 29 -3.60 6.75 3.18
CA LEU A 29 -3.33 5.35 2.82
C LEU A 29 -4.09 4.92 1.56
N ARG A 30 -5.33 5.37 1.37
CA ARG A 30 -6.08 5.15 0.13
C ARG A 30 -5.45 5.84 -1.07
N GLY A 31 -4.93 7.06 -0.89
CA GLY A 31 -4.15 7.75 -1.92
C GLY A 31 -2.96 6.92 -2.38
N LEU A 32 -2.15 6.42 -1.44
CA LEU A 32 -1.01 5.55 -1.73
C LEU A 32 -1.43 4.24 -2.42
N MET A 33 -2.53 3.61 -1.98
CA MET A 33 -3.04 2.40 -2.62
C MET A 33 -3.50 2.65 -4.07
N ASN A 34 -4.13 3.80 -4.35
CA ASN A 34 -4.49 4.18 -5.70
C ASN A 34 -3.24 4.39 -6.58
N GLU A 35 -2.19 5.01 -6.05
CA GLU A 35 -0.91 5.18 -6.77
C GLU A 35 -0.27 3.81 -7.11
N LEU A 36 -0.37 2.83 -6.21
CA LEU A 36 0.08 1.45 -6.47
C LEU A 36 -0.77 0.77 -7.55
N ASP A 37 -2.09 0.99 -7.55
CA ASP A 37 -2.98 0.46 -8.60
C ASP A 37 -2.71 1.10 -9.97
N ASP A 38 -2.38 2.40 -10.00
CA ASP A 38 -1.95 3.08 -11.22
C ASP A 38 -0.61 2.52 -11.72
N ALA A 39 0.36 2.32 -10.83
CA ALA A 39 1.64 1.68 -11.17
C ALA A 39 1.43 0.27 -11.72
N ARG A 40 0.53 -0.51 -11.11
CA ARG A 40 0.12 -1.84 -11.59
C ARG A 40 -0.48 -1.75 -12.99
N SER A 41 -1.36 -0.79 -13.25
CA SER A 41 -1.98 -0.56 -14.57
C SER A 41 -0.93 -0.25 -15.65
N GLN A 42 0.08 0.58 -15.33
CA GLN A 42 1.18 0.84 -16.26
C GLN A 42 2.03 -0.41 -16.51
N LEU A 43 2.35 -1.15 -15.46
CA LEU A 43 3.13 -2.38 -15.58
C LEU A 43 2.40 -3.47 -16.39
N GLN A 44 1.07 -3.55 -16.29
CA GLN A 44 0.25 -4.41 -17.15
C GLN A 44 0.33 -4.04 -18.63
N LYS A 45 0.50 -2.75 -18.97
CA LYS A 45 0.73 -2.34 -20.36
C LYS A 45 2.12 -2.78 -20.81
N THR A 46 3.14 -2.66 -19.96
CA THR A 46 4.49 -3.13 -20.23
C THR A 46 4.53 -4.64 -20.46
N THR A 47 3.88 -5.44 -19.62
CA THR A 47 3.84 -6.91 -19.79
C THR A 47 3.16 -7.33 -21.10
N ARG A 48 2.13 -6.60 -21.55
CA ARG A 48 1.53 -6.83 -22.89
C ARG A 48 2.49 -6.56 -24.03
N VAL A 49 3.36 -5.55 -23.93
CA VAL A 49 4.39 -5.28 -24.93
C VAL A 49 5.45 -6.39 -24.90
N LEU A 50 5.89 -6.80 -23.71
CA LEU A 50 6.88 -7.88 -23.54
C LEU A 50 6.37 -9.25 -24.02
N ALA A 51 5.05 -9.48 -24.00
CA ALA A 51 4.47 -10.69 -24.60
C ALA A 51 4.73 -10.79 -26.12
N GLY A 52 4.93 -9.66 -26.80
CA GLY A 52 5.29 -9.62 -28.23
C GLY A 52 6.80 -9.69 -28.51
N VAL A 53 7.64 -9.50 -27.49
CA VAL A 53 9.11 -9.53 -27.61
C VAL A 53 9.66 -10.38 -26.46
N PRO A 54 9.85 -11.70 -26.69
CA PRO A 54 10.20 -12.63 -25.61
C PRO A 54 11.63 -12.40 -25.15
N ASP A 55 11.79 -11.55 -24.15
CA ASP A 55 12.98 -11.43 -23.31
C ASP A 55 12.68 -12.06 -21.94
N PRO A 56 13.32 -13.18 -21.57
CA PRO A 56 13.04 -13.88 -20.32
C PRO A 56 13.29 -13.04 -19.06
N ASP A 57 14.33 -12.20 -19.07
CA ASP A 57 14.72 -11.39 -17.92
C ASP A 57 13.74 -10.24 -17.72
N ALA A 58 13.33 -9.58 -18.80
CA ALA A 58 12.32 -8.54 -18.76
C ALA A 58 10.97 -9.09 -18.28
N ASN A 59 10.57 -10.28 -18.74
CA ASN A 59 9.33 -10.94 -18.32
C ASN A 59 9.35 -11.34 -16.84
N SER A 60 10.48 -11.90 -16.37
CA SER A 60 10.69 -12.22 -14.95
C SER A 60 10.63 -10.96 -14.08
N GLY A 61 11.33 -9.90 -14.47
CA GLY A 61 11.34 -8.61 -13.78
C GLY A 61 9.94 -7.98 -13.68
N ALA A 62 9.18 -7.97 -14.77
CA ALA A 62 7.83 -7.42 -14.78
C ALA A 62 6.86 -8.22 -13.90
N THR A 63 6.97 -9.56 -13.90
CA THR A 63 6.16 -10.44 -13.02
C THR A 63 6.50 -10.23 -11.55
N GLY A 64 7.79 -10.13 -11.22
CA GLY A 64 8.25 -9.83 -9.87
C GLY A 64 7.76 -8.46 -9.38
N ALA A 65 7.83 -7.43 -10.24
CA ALA A 65 7.33 -6.11 -9.93
C ALA A 65 5.80 -6.09 -9.69
N MET A 66 5.00 -6.82 -10.50
CA MET A 66 3.56 -6.93 -10.25
C MET A 66 3.28 -7.55 -8.87
N THR A 67 4.00 -8.62 -8.54
CA THR A 67 3.85 -9.32 -7.27
C THR A 67 4.19 -8.40 -6.09
N ALA A 68 5.27 -7.60 -6.21
CA ALA A 68 5.67 -6.64 -5.19
C ALA A 68 4.62 -5.54 -4.97
N LEU A 69 4.02 -5.01 -6.05
CA LEU A 69 2.94 -4.02 -5.97
C LEU A 69 1.71 -4.58 -5.24
N GLU A 70 1.28 -5.80 -5.57
CA GLU A 70 0.14 -6.45 -4.92
C GLU A 70 0.39 -6.69 -3.42
N GLN A 71 1.61 -7.12 -3.06
CA GLN A 71 1.98 -7.30 -1.66
C GLN A 71 2.01 -5.98 -0.90
N ALA A 72 2.59 -4.92 -1.49
CA ALA A 72 2.63 -3.59 -0.89
C ALA A 72 1.20 -3.06 -0.64
N TRP A 73 0.32 -3.17 -1.64
CA TRP A 73 -1.07 -2.78 -1.53
C TRP A 73 -1.79 -3.53 -0.41
N GLY A 74 -1.63 -4.86 -0.35
CA GLY A 74 -2.22 -5.69 0.71
C GLY A 74 -1.72 -5.31 2.11
N HIS A 75 -0.43 -4.99 2.25
CA HIS A 75 0.13 -4.52 3.52
C HIS A 75 -0.44 -3.15 3.94
N LEU A 76 -0.60 -2.21 3.00
CA LEU A 76 -1.21 -0.90 3.28
C LEU A 76 -2.69 -1.04 3.68
N LEU A 77 -3.45 -1.94 3.04
CA LEU A 77 -4.82 -2.24 3.42
C LEU A 77 -4.92 -2.77 4.86
N VAL A 78 -3.96 -3.59 5.29
CA VAL A 78 -3.91 -4.07 6.68
C VAL A 78 -3.68 -2.90 7.66
N VAL A 79 -2.86 -1.92 7.29
CA VAL A 79 -2.65 -0.71 8.10
C VAL A 79 -3.89 0.15 8.15
N GLU A 80 -4.56 0.39 7.01
CA GLU A 80 -5.82 1.14 6.94
C GLU A 80 -6.88 0.50 7.85
N ARG A 81 -7.06 -0.83 7.76
CA ARG A 81 -8.00 -1.57 8.62
C ARG A 81 -7.65 -1.50 10.11
N ARG A 82 -6.38 -1.26 10.47
CA ARG A 82 -5.99 -1.04 11.87
C ARG A 82 -6.37 0.36 12.33
N PHE A 83 -6.24 1.39 11.48
CA PHE A 83 -6.76 2.73 11.76
C PHE A 83 -8.29 2.76 11.85
N ALA A 84 -9.00 2.04 10.98
CA ALA A 84 -10.47 1.95 11.03
C ALA A 84 -11.01 1.34 12.34
N LYS A 85 -10.19 0.51 13.01
CA LYS A 85 -10.52 -0.11 14.32
C LYS A 85 -9.93 0.66 15.50
N HIS A 86 -9.25 1.77 15.24
CA HIS A 86 -8.61 2.60 16.24
C HIS A 86 -9.52 3.78 16.56
N GLU A 87 -9.65 4.09 17.84
CA GLU A 87 -10.50 5.18 18.32
C GLU A 87 -9.63 6.41 18.64
N ARG A 88 -8.87 6.94 17.68
CA ARG A 88 -8.20 8.24 17.86
C ARG A 88 -9.09 9.36 17.36
N GLY A 89 -9.33 10.35 18.21
CA GLY A 89 -10.03 11.57 17.81
C GLY A 89 -11.54 11.42 17.64
N GLY A 90 -12.14 10.35 18.16
CA GLY A 90 -13.59 10.27 18.34
C GLY A 90 -14.04 11.28 19.41
N LYS A 91 -14.29 12.51 18.98
CA LYS A 91 -15.14 13.49 19.66
C LYS A 91 -16.05 14.11 18.62
#